data_AF-A0A2T7NPV3-F1
#
_entry.id   AF-A0A2T7NPV3-F1
#
_cell.length_a   1.000
_cell.length_b   1.000
_cell.length_c   1.000
_cell.angle_alpha   90.00
_cell.angle_beta   90.00
_cell.angle_gamma   90.00
#
_symmetry.space_group_name_H-M   'P 1'
#
loop_
_entity.id
_entity.type
_entity.pdbx_description
1 polymer ?
#
loop_
_entity_poly.entity_id
_entity_poly.type
_entity_poly.pdbx_seq_one_letter_code
_entity_poly.pdbx_strand_id
1 'polypeptide(L)'
;MPLWDKLRMPYLDAVVMETLRILSQGSLGIPRCNREEITVNGYTIPKNSTLFCNMWHIHHDDKQWGDPWTFRPERFLDDQGQPLSATHPVRLKFAAFGLGRRHCPGDSFARARLFMYLVTLLQNFDFCSPPGVSPPPYAPGFIQTAVILQAAIVLCAGDTKEKLDEQTDNGGNAERVNSTLKLIFNLIRVTDYACP
;
A
#
# COMPACT_ATOMS: atom_id res chain seq x y z
N MET A 1 7.92 17.99 -5.26
CA MET A 1 9.10 17.28 -4.75
C MET A 1 9.67 16.36 -5.84
N PRO A 2 10.98 16.36 -6.10
CA PRO A 2 11.63 15.45 -7.08
C PRO A 2 11.52 13.97 -6.70
N LEU A 3 11.49 13.07 -7.70
CA LEU A 3 11.37 11.61 -7.48
C LEU A 3 12.55 11.01 -6.69
N TRP A 4 13.73 11.63 -6.74
CA TRP A 4 14.94 11.15 -6.04
C TRP A 4 14.80 11.17 -4.52
N ASP A 5 13.91 12.00 -3.97
CA ASP A 5 13.61 12.03 -2.54
C ASP A 5 12.96 10.73 -2.05
N LYS A 6 12.46 9.90 -2.96
CA LYS A 6 12.00 8.54 -2.65
C LYS A 6 13.05 7.72 -1.89
N LEU A 7 14.32 7.87 -2.21
CA LEU A 7 15.42 7.15 -1.53
C LEU A 7 15.57 7.57 -0.06
N ARG A 8 15.04 8.75 0.32
CA ARG A 8 15.08 9.28 1.69
C ARG A 8 13.80 8.99 2.48
N MET A 9 12.78 8.41 1.85
CA MET A 9 11.49 8.08 2.46
C MET A 9 11.13 6.60 2.24
N PRO A 10 11.96 5.66 2.72
CA PRO A 10 11.75 4.24 2.50
C PRO A 10 10.44 3.74 3.13
N TYR A 11 10.02 4.33 4.25
CA TYR A 11 8.76 3.99 4.91
C TYR A 11 7.54 4.33 4.06
N LEU A 12 7.55 5.47 3.35
CA LEU A 12 6.45 5.83 2.46
C LEU A 12 6.39 4.92 1.22
N ASP A 13 7.53 4.49 0.69
CA ASP A 13 7.54 3.49 -0.38
C ASP A 13 6.94 2.16 0.10
N ALA A 14 7.27 1.74 1.32
CA ALA A 14 6.69 0.56 1.94
C ALA A 14 5.17 0.69 2.17
N VAL A 15 4.69 1.88 2.55
CA VAL A 15 3.24 2.20 2.64
C VAL A 15 2.56 2.03 1.29
N VAL A 16 3.17 2.52 0.20
CA VAL A 16 2.64 2.32 -1.17
C VAL A 16 2.55 0.83 -1.51
N MET A 17 3.60 0.07 -1.20
CA MET A 17 3.64 -1.38 -1.47
C MET A 17 2.56 -2.14 -0.70
N GLU A 18 2.41 -1.87 0.60
CA GLU A 18 1.42 -2.53 1.45
C GLU A 18 -0.01 -2.13 1.07
N THR A 19 -0.23 -0.87 0.66
CA THR A 19 -1.51 -0.41 0.12
C THR A 19 -1.92 -1.20 -1.12
N LEU A 20 -0.99 -1.37 -2.07
CA LEU A 20 -1.25 -2.14 -3.29
C LEU A 20 -1.49 -3.64 -3.02
N ARG A 21 -0.83 -4.21 -2.00
CA ARG A 21 -1.05 -5.59 -1.58
C ARG A 21 -2.46 -5.76 -1.03
N ILE A 22 -2.82 -4.97 -0.01
CA ILE A 22 -4.10 -5.08 0.69
C ILE A 22 -5.28 -4.79 -0.23
N LEU A 23 -5.18 -3.75 -1.07
CA LEU A 23 -6.28 -3.42 -1.97
C LEU A 23 -6.45 -4.44 -3.09
N SER A 24 -5.36 -5.08 -3.56
CA SER A 24 -5.41 -6.09 -4.61
C SER A 24 -6.27 -5.67 -5.81
N GLN A 25 -6.07 -4.45 -6.33
CA GLN A 25 -6.98 -3.80 -7.29
C GLN A 25 -7.27 -4.65 -8.54
N GLY A 26 -6.29 -5.42 -9.01
CA GLY A 26 -6.45 -6.42 -10.08
C GLY A 26 -6.65 -7.83 -9.53
N SER A 27 -7.69 -8.05 -8.72
CA SER A 27 -7.89 -9.29 -7.93
C SER A 27 -7.77 -10.60 -8.73
N LEU A 28 -8.26 -10.63 -9.98
CA LEU A 28 -8.18 -11.79 -10.90
C LEU A 28 -7.15 -11.61 -12.04
N GLY A 29 -6.41 -10.51 -12.03
CA GLY A 29 -5.50 -10.14 -13.11
C GLY A 29 -6.18 -9.96 -14.46
N ILE A 30 -5.37 -9.94 -15.51
CA ILE A 30 -5.84 -9.95 -16.90
C ILE A 30 -5.94 -11.41 -17.37
N PRO A 31 -7.08 -11.85 -17.94
CA PRO A 31 -7.23 -13.20 -18.45
C PRO A 31 -6.11 -13.59 -19.40
N ARG A 32 -5.61 -14.82 -19.24
CA ARG A 32 -4.57 -15.42 -20.08
C ARG A 32 -5.15 -16.60 -20.83
N CYS A 33 -4.49 -17.01 -21.90
CA CYS A 33 -4.87 -18.19 -22.67
C CYS A 33 -3.60 -19.00 -22.98
N ASN A 34 -3.65 -20.30 -22.72
CA ASN A 34 -2.53 -21.21 -23.02
C ASN A 34 -2.54 -21.63 -24.50
N ARG A 35 -1.37 -21.58 -25.13
CA ARG A 35 -1.20 -21.92 -26.55
C ARG A 35 -1.05 -23.41 -26.81
N GLU A 36 -0.78 -24.17 -25.76
CA GLU A 36 -0.56 -25.61 -25.76
C GLU A 36 -1.11 -26.18 -24.45
N GLU A 37 -1.28 -27.49 -24.40
CA GLU A 37 -1.63 -28.18 -23.16
C GLU A 37 -0.51 -27.97 -22.12
N ILE A 38 -0.90 -27.60 -20.90
CA ILE A 38 0.06 -27.36 -19.81
C ILE A 38 -0.36 -28.16 -18.58
N THR A 39 0.61 -28.55 -17.76
CA THR A 39 0.34 -29.17 -16.45
C THR A 39 0.66 -28.16 -15.34
N VAL A 40 -0.29 -27.89 -14.46
CA VAL A 40 -0.14 -26.98 -13.32
C VAL A 40 -0.57 -27.72 -12.06
N ASN A 41 0.32 -27.84 -11.07
CA ASN A 41 0.06 -28.56 -9.81
C ASN A 41 -0.55 -29.97 -9.99
N GLY A 42 -0.11 -30.69 -11.03
CA GLY A 42 -0.61 -32.03 -11.36
C GLY A 42 -1.91 -32.07 -12.17
N TYR A 43 -2.51 -30.92 -12.47
CA TYR A 43 -3.70 -30.82 -13.33
C TYR A 43 -3.31 -30.53 -14.78
N THR A 44 -3.81 -31.33 -15.71
CA THR A 44 -3.68 -31.08 -17.16
C THR A 44 -4.73 -30.08 -17.62
N ILE A 45 -4.27 -28.93 -18.12
CA ILE A 45 -5.09 -27.84 -18.63
C ILE A 45 -5.06 -27.91 -20.16
N PRO A 46 -6.22 -28.14 -20.83
CA PRO A 46 -6.30 -28.21 -22.28
C PRO A 46 -5.85 -26.91 -22.94
N LYS A 47 -5.28 -27.01 -24.14
CA LYS A 47 -4.97 -25.86 -25.00
C LYS A 47 -6.21 -24.94 -25.16
N ASN A 48 -5.99 -23.64 -25.27
CA ASN A 48 -7.01 -22.60 -25.42
C ASN A 48 -7.91 -22.38 -24.20
N SER A 49 -7.51 -22.83 -23.01
CA SER A 49 -8.20 -22.54 -21.76
C SER A 49 -7.95 -21.10 -21.30
N THR A 50 -9.00 -20.43 -20.81
CA THR A 50 -8.88 -19.11 -20.17
C THR A 50 -8.42 -19.29 -18.73
N LEU A 51 -7.32 -18.62 -18.38
CA LEU A 51 -6.67 -18.69 -17.08
C LEU A 51 -6.76 -17.34 -16.38
N PHE A 52 -7.22 -17.38 -15.13
CA PHE A 52 -7.23 -16.23 -14.22
C PHE A 52 -6.17 -16.44 -13.14
N CYS A 53 -5.46 -15.36 -12.79
CA CYS A 53 -4.51 -15.39 -11.68
C CYS A 53 -5.19 -14.72 -10.47
N ASN A 54 -5.47 -15.49 -9.43
CA ASN A 54 -6.10 -14.97 -8.22
C ASN A 54 -5.06 -14.21 -7.37
N MET A 55 -4.75 -12.97 -7.79
CA MET A 55 -3.84 -12.07 -7.09
C MET A 55 -4.35 -11.73 -5.69
N TRP A 56 -5.67 -11.62 -5.52
CA TRP A 56 -6.28 -11.39 -4.21
C TRP A 56 -5.93 -12.50 -3.22
N HIS A 57 -6.03 -13.77 -3.64
CA HIS A 57 -5.63 -14.89 -2.80
C HIS A 57 -4.14 -14.87 -2.50
N ILE A 58 -3.28 -14.60 -3.50
CA ILE A 58 -1.82 -14.48 -3.30
C ILE A 58 -1.49 -13.44 -2.22
N HIS A 59 -2.21 -12.32 -2.20
CA HIS A 59 -1.99 -11.24 -1.24
C HIS A 59 -2.61 -11.47 0.13
N HIS A 60 -3.60 -12.35 0.25
CA HIS A 60 -4.37 -12.56 1.48
C HIS A 60 -4.28 -13.98 2.05
N ASP A 61 -3.38 -14.82 1.54
CA ASP A 61 -3.11 -16.13 2.11
C ASP A 61 -2.34 -16.00 3.44
N ASP A 62 -2.99 -16.40 4.54
CA ASP A 62 -2.43 -16.43 5.90
C ASP A 62 -1.12 -17.23 5.95
N LYS A 63 -1.00 -18.31 5.16
CA LYS A 63 0.22 -19.13 5.13
C LYS A 63 1.40 -18.39 4.51
N GLN A 64 1.13 -17.46 3.59
CA GLN A 64 2.17 -16.67 2.94
C GLN A 64 2.48 -15.39 3.72
N TRP A 65 1.49 -14.74 4.31
CA TRP A 65 1.64 -13.40 4.90
C TRP A 65 1.59 -13.35 6.43
N GLY A 66 1.16 -14.44 7.08
CA GLY A 66 0.96 -14.56 8.54
C GLY A 66 -0.30 -13.82 9.00
N ASP A 67 -0.28 -12.50 8.84
CA ASP A 67 -1.35 -11.57 9.21
C ASP A 67 -1.74 -10.69 7.99
N PRO A 68 -2.29 -11.28 6.91
CA PRO A 68 -2.52 -10.60 5.64
C PRO A 68 -3.48 -9.40 5.73
N TRP A 69 -4.35 -9.37 6.74
CA TRP A 69 -5.34 -8.32 6.91
C TRP A 69 -4.81 -7.12 7.70
N THR A 70 -3.66 -7.27 8.35
CA THR A 70 -3.03 -6.19 9.09
C THR A 70 -2.21 -5.32 8.16
N PHE A 71 -2.54 -4.04 8.07
CA PHE A 71 -1.73 -3.04 7.38
C PHE A 71 -0.38 -2.88 8.10
N ARG A 72 0.69 -3.42 7.51
CA ARG A 72 2.05 -3.41 8.08
C ARG A 72 3.09 -3.10 6.99
N PRO A 73 3.38 -1.82 6.72
CA PRO A 73 4.42 -1.40 5.78
C PRO A 73 5.78 -2.04 6.07
N GLU A 74 6.08 -2.33 7.32
CA GLU A 74 7.33 -2.94 7.77
C GLU A 74 7.63 -4.28 7.10
N ARG A 75 6.63 -4.97 6.52
CA ARG A 75 6.84 -6.18 5.69
C ARG A 75 7.78 -5.94 4.51
N PHE A 76 7.86 -4.71 4.01
CA PHE A 76 8.65 -4.32 2.84
C PHE A 76 9.96 -3.63 3.20
N LEU A 77 10.32 -3.61 4.48
CA LEU A 77 11.55 -3.03 5.00
C LEU A 77 12.43 -4.11 5.63
N ASP A 78 13.74 -3.89 5.63
CA ASP A 78 14.70 -4.65 6.44
C ASP A 78 14.79 -4.10 7.87
N ASP A 79 15.60 -4.75 8.70
CA ASP A 79 15.81 -4.37 10.11
C ASP A 79 16.41 -2.96 10.28
N GLN A 80 17.00 -2.40 9.22
CA GLN A 80 17.54 -1.04 9.17
C GLN A 80 16.54 -0.02 8.59
N GLY A 81 15.30 -0.45 8.34
CA GLY A 81 14.24 0.38 7.78
C GLY A 81 14.46 0.74 6.30
N GLN A 82 15.30 0.00 5.58
CA GLN A 82 15.53 0.19 4.14
C GLN A 82 14.65 -0.74 3.30
N PRO A 83 14.30 -0.37 2.06
CA PRO A 83 13.44 -1.19 1.22
C PRO A 83 14.09 -2.52 0.89
N LEU A 84 13.32 -3.60 1.01
CA LEU A 84 13.81 -4.95 0.69
C LEU A 84 14.25 -5.04 -0.78
N SER A 85 15.36 -5.75 -1.01
CA SER A 85 15.87 -6.07 -2.34
C SER A 85 14.80 -6.71 -3.22
N ALA A 86 14.83 -6.45 -4.53
CA ALA A 86 13.91 -7.03 -5.50
C ALA A 86 13.89 -8.58 -5.48
N THR A 87 14.98 -9.21 -5.03
CA THR A 87 15.12 -10.67 -4.92
C THR A 87 14.61 -11.23 -3.59
N HIS A 88 14.21 -10.38 -2.64
CA HIS A 88 13.75 -10.82 -1.33
C HIS A 88 12.45 -11.63 -1.45
N PRO A 89 12.26 -12.73 -0.68
CA PRO A 89 11.07 -13.57 -0.79
C PRO A 89 9.74 -12.82 -0.65
N VAL A 90 9.67 -11.81 0.22
CA VAL A 90 8.49 -10.95 0.36
C VAL A 90 8.20 -10.13 -0.90
N ARG A 91 9.24 -9.67 -1.61
CA ARG A 91 9.11 -8.93 -2.87
C ARG A 91 8.72 -9.85 -4.02
N LEU A 92 9.19 -11.10 -4.02
CA LEU A 92 8.87 -12.09 -5.05
C LEU A 92 7.42 -12.58 -5.02
N LYS A 93 6.80 -12.67 -3.84
CA LYS A 93 5.38 -13.04 -3.69
C LYS A 93 4.40 -11.86 -3.85
N PHE A 94 4.90 -10.62 -3.96
CA PHE A 94 4.08 -9.45 -4.22
C PHE A 94 3.71 -9.37 -5.71
N ALA A 95 2.42 -9.46 -6.02
CA ALA A 95 1.91 -9.67 -7.38
C ALA A 95 0.90 -8.60 -7.85
N ALA A 96 0.88 -7.41 -7.25
CA ALA A 96 -0.10 -6.34 -7.57
C ALA A 96 -0.13 -5.93 -9.05
N PHE A 97 0.98 -6.08 -9.75
CA PHE A 97 1.13 -5.78 -11.17
C PHE A 97 1.36 -7.03 -12.03
N GLY A 98 1.02 -8.21 -11.50
CA GLY A 98 1.29 -9.51 -12.10
C GLY A 98 2.77 -9.92 -12.02
N LEU A 99 3.07 -11.10 -12.54
CA LEU A 99 4.41 -11.72 -12.51
C LEU A 99 4.80 -12.25 -13.89
N GLY A 100 6.10 -12.45 -14.10
CA GLY A 100 6.65 -13.08 -15.30
C GLY A 100 6.62 -12.20 -16.56
N ARG A 101 6.60 -12.85 -17.74
CA ARG A 101 6.73 -12.18 -19.06
C ARG A 101 5.64 -11.14 -19.40
N ARG A 102 4.56 -11.10 -18.63
CA ARG A 102 3.41 -10.21 -18.84
C ARG A 102 3.13 -9.36 -17.61
N HIS A 103 4.13 -9.21 -16.75
CA HIS A 103 4.17 -8.20 -15.72
C HIS A 103 3.86 -6.82 -16.32
N CYS A 104 3.10 -6.01 -15.58
CA CYS A 104 2.65 -4.71 -16.06
C CYS A 104 3.85 -3.80 -16.36
N PRO A 105 4.01 -3.29 -17.59
CA PRO A 105 5.08 -2.34 -17.90
C PRO A 105 4.92 -1.00 -17.15
N GLY A 106 3.71 -0.72 -16.64
CA GLY A 106 3.40 0.49 -15.88
C GLY A 106 3.71 0.42 -14.38
N ASP A 107 4.24 -0.68 -13.85
CA ASP A 107 4.49 -0.87 -12.41
C ASP A 107 5.38 0.25 -11.82
N SER A 108 6.53 0.52 -12.45
CA SER A 108 7.44 1.59 -12.00
C SER A 108 6.78 2.97 -12.03
N PHE A 109 6.03 3.28 -13.09
CA PHE A 109 5.33 4.55 -13.25
C PHE A 109 4.21 4.73 -12.22
N ALA A 110 3.37 3.70 -12.02
CA ALA A 110 2.27 3.74 -11.08
C ALA A 110 2.75 3.92 -9.64
N ARG A 111 3.77 3.17 -9.22
CA ARG A 111 4.36 3.33 -7.88
C ARG A 111 4.98 4.71 -7.68
N ALA A 112 5.70 5.23 -8.67
CA ALA A 112 6.27 6.58 -8.60
C ALA A 112 5.17 7.65 -8.50
N ARG A 113 4.08 7.52 -9.26
CA ARG A 113 2.92 8.42 -9.21
C ARG A 113 2.23 8.37 -7.84
N LEU A 114 1.92 7.18 -7.33
CA LEU A 114 1.31 6.99 -6.01
C LEU A 114 2.16 7.61 -4.91
N PHE A 115 3.47 7.37 -4.94
CA PHE A 115 4.41 7.98 -4.02
C PHE A 115 4.33 9.51 -4.05
N MET A 116 4.40 10.13 -5.24
CA MET A 116 4.32 11.58 -5.38
C MET A 116 2.99 12.15 -4.89
N TYR A 117 1.87 11.48 -5.17
CA TYR A 117 0.56 11.92 -4.68
C TYR A 117 0.49 11.86 -3.16
N LEU A 118 0.92 10.77 -2.54
CA LEU A 118 0.93 10.65 -1.08
C LEU A 118 1.83 11.69 -0.43
N VAL A 119 3.06 11.89 -0.92
CA VAL A 119 3.94 12.95 -0.41
C VAL A 119 3.25 14.30 -0.48
N THR A 120 2.70 14.66 -1.65
CA THR A 120 2.10 15.98 -1.86
C THR A 120 0.91 16.18 -0.93
N LEU A 121 0.09 15.16 -0.76
CA LEU A 121 -1.06 15.19 0.14
C LEU A 121 -0.63 15.35 1.60
N LEU A 122 0.29 14.51 2.07
CA LEU A 122 0.77 14.50 3.46
C LEU A 122 1.59 15.74 3.84
N GLN A 123 2.16 16.44 2.86
CA GLN A 123 2.88 17.69 3.10
C GLN A 123 1.96 18.90 3.22
N ASN A 124 0.78 18.85 2.62
CA ASN A 124 -0.13 20.01 2.53
C ASN A 124 -1.38 19.86 3.40
N PHE A 125 -1.69 18.64 3.84
CA PHE A 125 -2.92 18.35 4.58
C PHE A 125 -2.66 17.41 5.75
N ASP A 126 -3.36 17.68 6.85
CA ASP A 126 -3.51 16.75 7.96
C ASP A 126 -4.77 15.91 7.73
N PHE A 127 -4.63 14.59 7.89
CA PHE A 127 -5.69 13.62 7.66
C PHE A 127 -6.30 13.22 9.00
N CYS A 128 -7.52 13.69 9.27
CA CYS A 128 -8.26 13.37 10.50
C CYS A 128 -9.67 12.87 10.17
N SER A 129 -10.20 12.00 11.03
CA SER A 129 -11.62 11.67 10.98
C SER A 129 -12.44 12.88 11.47
N PRO A 130 -13.65 13.12 10.91
CA PRO A 130 -14.52 14.17 11.40
C PRO A 130 -14.86 13.93 12.88
N PRO A 131 -15.02 14.99 13.70
CA PRO A 131 -15.44 14.83 15.09
C PRO A 131 -16.72 13.99 15.20
N GLY A 132 -16.68 12.96 16.05
CA GLY A 132 -17.83 12.07 16.29
C GLY A 132 -18.07 11.01 15.22
N VAL A 133 -17.23 10.90 14.19
CA VAL A 133 -17.32 9.86 13.16
C VAL A 133 -16.13 8.92 13.27
N SER A 134 -16.35 7.67 13.69
CA SER A 134 -15.32 6.64 13.59
C SER A 134 -15.12 6.28 12.11
N PRO A 135 -13.87 6.09 11.64
CA PRO A 135 -13.64 5.59 10.30
C PRO A 135 -14.35 4.24 10.13
N PRO A 136 -14.90 3.93 8.95
CA PRO A 136 -15.52 2.64 8.72
C PRO A 136 -14.47 1.55 9.00
N PRO A 137 -14.83 0.47 9.72
CA PRO A 137 -13.90 -0.63 9.95
C PRO A 137 -13.45 -1.14 8.58
N TYR A 138 -12.15 -1.29 8.39
CA TYR A 138 -11.64 -2.01 7.23
C TYR A 138 -12.20 -3.43 7.30
N ALA A 139 -13.12 -3.76 6.39
CA ALA A 139 -13.79 -5.05 6.32
C ALA A 139 -13.11 -5.91 5.24
N PRO A 140 -12.13 -6.75 5.61
CA PRO A 140 -11.51 -7.67 4.68
C PRO A 140 -12.51 -8.75 4.22
N GLY A 141 -12.75 -8.87 2.92
CA GLY A 141 -13.56 -9.98 2.38
C GLY A 141 -14.47 -9.68 1.21
N PHE A 142 -14.73 -8.40 0.89
CA PHE A 142 -15.49 -8.06 -0.30
C PHE A 142 -14.56 -7.74 -1.47
N ILE A 143 -14.68 -8.52 -2.56
CA ILE A 143 -14.20 -8.14 -3.90
C ILE A 143 -15.10 -7.00 -4.40
N GLN A 144 -15.09 -5.86 -3.72
CA GLN A 144 -15.84 -4.69 -4.17
C GLN A 144 -14.87 -3.79 -4.93
N THR A 145 -14.83 -4.05 -6.24
CA THR A 145 -14.53 -3.03 -7.24
C THR A 145 -15.29 -1.75 -6.89
N ALA A 146 -14.54 -0.66 -6.75
CA ALA A 146 -14.99 0.72 -6.58
C ALA A 146 -15.68 1.02 -5.22
N VAL A 147 -15.44 2.23 -4.70
CA VAL A 147 -16.06 2.80 -3.48
C VAL A 147 -15.41 2.38 -2.15
N ILE A 148 -14.12 2.66 -1.97
CA ILE A 148 -13.68 3.32 -0.72
C ILE A 148 -12.98 4.61 -1.12
N LEU A 149 -13.76 5.52 -1.71
CA LEU A 149 -13.45 6.95 -1.80
C LEU A 149 -14.56 7.77 -1.12
N GLN A 150 -15.16 7.18 -0.08
CA GLN A 150 -16.12 7.84 0.82
C GLN A 150 -15.82 7.40 2.25
N ALA A 151 -14.63 7.72 2.73
CA ALA A 151 -14.51 8.16 4.11
C ALA A 151 -14.29 9.66 3.99
N ALA A 152 -15.16 10.45 4.60
CA ALA A 152 -15.03 11.90 4.67
C ALA A 152 -13.77 12.24 5.46
N ILE A 153 -12.63 12.23 4.78
CA ILE A 153 -11.41 12.84 5.29
C ILE A 153 -11.69 14.34 5.22
N VAL A 154 -11.87 14.96 6.38
CA VAL A 154 -11.83 16.42 6.44
C VAL A 154 -10.37 16.78 6.19
N LEU A 155 -10.09 17.22 4.97
CA LEU A 155 -8.82 17.84 4.64
C LEU A 155 -8.84 19.23 5.29
N CYS A 156 -8.30 19.34 6.50
CA CYS A 156 -8.05 20.63 7.11
C CYS A 156 -6.92 21.30 6.31
N ALA A 157 -7.26 22.28 5.49
CA ALA A 157 -6.28 23.12 4.82
C ALA A 157 -5.67 24.09 5.85
N GLY A 158 -4.50 23.75 6.39
CA GLY A 158 -3.44 24.72 6.65
C GLY A 158 -3.64 25.85 7.68
N ASP A 159 -4.44 25.70 8.73
CA ASP A 159 -4.57 26.73 9.80
C ASP A 159 -3.94 26.34 11.16
N THR A 160 -3.03 25.35 11.18
CA THR A 160 -2.23 25.00 12.38
C THR A 160 -0.78 25.49 12.32
N LYS A 161 -0.39 26.25 11.29
CA LYS A 161 0.98 26.78 11.16
C LYS A 161 1.38 27.78 12.24
N GLU A 162 0.45 28.37 12.99
CA GLU A 162 0.78 29.41 13.99
C GLU A 162 1.13 28.90 15.39
N LYS A 163 1.09 27.58 15.67
CA LYS A 163 1.33 27.07 17.05
C LYS A 163 2.44 26.03 17.22
N LEU A 164 3.24 25.73 16.20
CA LEU A 164 4.35 24.77 16.31
C LEU A 164 5.72 25.29 15.86
N ASP A 165 5.82 26.57 15.48
CA ASP A 165 7.11 27.18 15.09
C ASP A 165 8.01 27.55 16.29
N GLU A 166 7.58 27.33 17.54
CA GLU A 166 8.40 27.68 18.71
C GLU A 166 9.23 26.51 19.29
N GLN A 167 9.07 25.27 18.82
CA GLN A 167 9.89 24.15 19.31
C GLN A 167 10.16 23.10 18.23
N THR A 168 11.22 23.33 17.45
CA THR A 168 12.28 22.39 17.00
C THR A 168 12.78 22.75 15.60
N ASP A 169 13.73 23.68 15.59
CA ASP A 169 14.73 23.80 14.55
C ASP A 169 15.58 22.50 14.50
N ASN A 170 15.85 21.99 13.29
CA ASN A 170 16.73 20.86 12.92
C ASN A 170 16.17 19.44 12.63
N GLY A 171 14.91 19.28 12.21
CA GLY A 171 14.41 18.01 11.64
C GLY A 171 14.08 18.12 10.15
N GLY A 172 14.76 17.33 9.29
CA GLY A 172 14.57 17.41 7.84
C GLY A 172 13.13 17.08 7.40
N ASN A 173 12.64 17.70 6.31
CA ASN A 173 11.28 17.53 5.78
C ASN A 173 10.85 16.05 5.59
N ALA A 174 11.81 15.15 5.30
CA ALA A 174 11.58 13.71 5.20
C ALA A 174 11.32 13.01 6.55
N GLU A 175 11.96 13.46 7.64
CA GLU A 175 11.74 12.91 8.98
C GLU A 175 10.37 13.31 9.52
N ARG A 176 9.93 14.54 9.24
CA ARG A 176 8.56 15.00 9.54
C ARG A 176 7.51 14.14 8.85
N VAL A 177 7.63 13.93 7.53
CA VAL A 177 6.69 13.08 6.77
C VAL A 177 6.69 11.63 7.29
N ASN A 178 7.86 11.04 7.55
CA ASN A 178 7.96 9.68 8.09
C ASN A 178 7.36 9.57 9.51
N SER A 179 7.48 10.61 10.33
CA SER A 179 6.91 10.64 11.70
C SER A 179 5.39 10.80 11.66
N THR A 180 4.88 11.71 10.83
CA THR A 180 3.44 11.88 10.58
C THR A 180 2.84 10.60 9.99
N LEU A 181 3.54 9.92 9.08
CA LEU A 181 3.12 8.62 8.55
C LEU A 181 3.04 7.55 9.64
N LYS A 182 4.07 7.44 10.49
CA LYS A 182 4.03 6.50 11.62
C LYS A 182 2.87 6.81 12.56
N LEU A 183 2.56 8.08 12.81
CA LEU A 183 1.41 8.49 13.62
C LEU A 183 0.07 8.17 12.95
N ILE A 184 -0.15 8.59 11.70
CA ILE A 184 -1.41 8.33 10.96
C ILE A 184 -1.66 6.83 10.82
N PHE A 185 -0.62 6.04 10.51
CA PHE A 185 -0.76 4.60 10.34
C PHE A 185 -0.72 3.81 11.66
N ASN A 186 -0.08 4.30 12.73
CA ASN A 186 -0.27 3.74 14.07
C ASN A 186 -1.65 4.09 14.65
N LEU A 187 -2.24 5.24 14.33
CA LEU A 187 -3.65 5.53 14.66
C LEU A 187 -4.60 4.55 13.96
N ILE A 188 -4.24 4.02 12.78
CA ILE A 188 -4.99 2.92 12.14
C ILE A 188 -4.81 1.58 12.88
N ARG A 189 -3.70 1.39 13.62
CA ARG A 189 -3.50 0.25 14.55
C ARG A 189 -4.12 0.46 15.92
N VAL A 190 -4.39 1.70 16.32
CA VAL A 190 -4.86 2.11 17.64
C VAL A 190 -6.18 2.86 17.47
N THR A 191 -7.19 2.18 16.92
CA THR A 191 -8.60 2.58 17.14
C THR A 191 -9.15 1.84 18.35
N ASP A 192 -8.43 1.92 19.45
CA ASP A 192 -8.95 1.96 20.80
C ASP A 192 -8.07 3.02 21.45
N TYR A 193 -8.52 4.26 21.51
CA TYR A 193 -8.29 5.23 22.57
C TYR A 193 -8.83 6.58 22.10
N ALA A 194 -9.83 7.05 22.84
CA ALA A 194 -10.31 8.41 22.81
C ALA A 194 -9.14 9.39 23.01
N CYS A 195 -9.16 10.50 22.27
CA CYS A 195 -8.35 11.69 22.57
C CYS A 195 -9.33 12.81 23.00
N PRO A 196 -8.96 13.60 24.02
CA PRO A 196 -9.86 14.41 24.85
C PRO A 196 -10.45 15.65 24.19
#